data_AF-A0A2V7GVH7-F1
#
_entry.id   AF-A0A2V7GVH7-F1
#
_cell.length_a   1.000
_cell.length_b   1.000
_cell.length_c   1.000
_cell.angle_alpha   90.00
_cell.angle_beta   90.00
_cell.angle_gamma   90.00
#
_symmetry.space_group_name_H-M   'P 1'
#
loop_
_entity.id
_entity.type
_entity.pdbx_description
1 polymer ?
#
loop_
_entity_poly.entity_id
_entity_poly.type
_entity_poly.pdbx_seq_one_letter_code
_entity_poly.pdbx_strand_id
1 'polypeptide(L)'
;FVLLGLLFWSQVLESPPFHPRLSPFGRVLYTTAGSAASWLLAIILTFATTPLYPAQSAGHHGGLSALADQQLAAGVMLGPGSISYAIIVFYWLYVWLGTDDTGGRRRIGARHSALGSGAR
;
A
#
# COMPACT_ATOMS: atom_id res chain seq x y z
N PHE A 1 -9.40 0.97 14.42
CA PHE A 1 -8.25 1.37 13.58
C PHE A 1 -7.22 0.24 13.42
N VAL A 2 -6.57 -0.23 14.49
CA VAL A 2 -5.49 -1.25 14.41
C VAL A 2 -5.86 -2.51 13.63
N LEU A 3 -7.01 -3.14 13.94
CA LEU A 3 -7.49 -4.33 13.21
C LEU A 3 -7.65 -4.08 11.70
N LEU A 4 -8.20 -2.93 11.32
CA LEU A 4 -8.37 -2.57 9.91
C LEU A 4 -7.03 -2.32 9.23
N GLY A 5 -6.07 -1.71 9.94
CA GLY A 5 -4.70 -1.56 9.48
C GLY A 5 -4.03 -2.91 9.26
N LEU A 6 -4.11 -3.82 10.22
CA LEU A 6 -3.59 -5.18 10.09
C LEU A 6 -4.22 -5.93 8.90
N LEU A 7 -5.53 -5.80 8.72
CA LEU A 7 -6.23 -6.40 7.58
C LEU A 7 -5.75 -5.81 6.26
N PHE A 8 -5.63 -4.48 6.16
CA PHE A 8 -5.09 -3.80 4.98
C PHE A 8 -3.69 -4.32 4.65
N TRP A 9 -2.79 -4.31 5.63
CA TRP A 9 -1.40 -4.71 5.45
C TRP A 9 -1.26 -6.21 5.12
N SER A 10 -2.15 -7.06 5.64
CA SER A 10 -2.18 -8.50 5.30
C SER A 10 -2.55 -8.79 3.84
N GLN A 11 -3.25 -7.87 3.15
CA GLN A 11 -3.56 -8.02 1.72
C GLN A 11 -2.44 -7.51 0.82
N VAL A 12 -1.50 -6.76 1.38
CA VAL A 12 -0.41 -6.09 0.65
C VAL A 12 0.91 -6.84 0.82
N LEU A 13 1.23 -7.18 2.07
CA LEU A 13 2.43 -7.90 2.45
C LEU A 13 2.08 -9.37 2.68
N GLU A 14 2.90 -10.26 2.13
CA GLU A 14 2.79 -11.68 2.41
C GLU A 14 3.41 -11.98 3.77
N SER A 15 2.60 -12.49 4.70
CA SER A 15 3.01 -12.79 6.07
C SER A 15 2.43 -14.16 6.47
N PRO A 16 3.21 -15.25 6.43
CA PRO A 16 2.73 -16.56 6.84
C PRO A 16 2.13 -16.52 8.25
N PRO A 17 0.91 -17.07 8.50
CA PRO A 17 0.10 -17.94 7.63
C PRO A 17 -0.88 -17.22 6.68
N PHE A 18 -0.93 -15.88 6.68
CA PHE A 18 -1.83 -15.10 5.85
C PHE A 18 -1.25 -14.86 4.46
N HIS A 19 -1.82 -15.57 3.48
CA HIS A 19 -1.50 -15.35 2.07
C HIS A 19 -2.46 -14.32 1.46
N PRO A 20 -1.93 -13.25 0.83
CA PRO A 20 -2.79 -12.25 0.23
C PRO A 20 -3.51 -12.82 -1.00
N ARG A 21 -4.81 -12.56 -1.10
CA ARG A 21 -5.65 -13.09 -2.21
C ARG A 21 -5.56 -12.25 -3.49
N LEU A 22 -4.94 -11.07 -3.40
CA LEU A 22 -4.82 -10.12 -4.50
C LEU A 22 -3.67 -10.49 -5.44
N SER A 23 -3.95 -10.41 -6.74
CA SER A 23 -2.92 -10.46 -7.79
C SER A 23 -1.92 -9.31 -7.63
N PRO A 24 -0.71 -9.39 -8.21
CA PRO A 24 0.27 -8.30 -8.15
C PRO A 24 -0.32 -6.93 -8.53
N PHE A 25 -1.06 -6.86 -9.64
CA PHE A 25 -1.75 -5.64 -10.05
C PHE A 25 -2.88 -5.23 -9.09
N GLY A 26 -3.62 -6.20 -8.54
CA GLY A 26 -4.62 -5.95 -7.51
C GLY A 26 -4.01 -5.30 -6.26
N ARG A 27 -2.80 -5.70 -5.85
CA ARG A 27 -2.06 -5.10 -4.73
C ARG A 27 -1.65 -3.65 -5.04
N VAL A 28 -1.28 -3.35 -6.28
CA VAL A 28 -0.99 -1.97 -6.74
C VAL A 28 -2.22 -1.09 -6.58
N LEU A 29 -3.37 -1.52 -7.12
CA LEU A 29 -4.63 -0.75 -7.03
C LEU A 29 -5.07 -0.57 -5.58
N TYR A 30 -5.02 -1.64 -4.79
CA TYR A 30 -5.43 -1.61 -3.39
C TYR A 30 -4.56 -0.68 -2.54
N THR A 31 -3.23 -0.75 -2.72
CA THR A 31 -2.28 0.11 -2.01
C THR A 31 -2.43 1.58 -2.43
N THR A 32 -2.64 1.83 -3.72
CA THR A 32 -2.88 3.18 -4.25
C THR A 32 -4.16 3.79 -3.67
N ALA A 33 -5.24 3.00 -3.60
CA ALA A 33 -6.49 3.45 -2.99
C ALA A 33 -6.33 3.75 -1.49
N GLY A 34 -5.59 2.92 -0.76
CA GLY A 34 -5.23 3.17 0.65
C GLY A 34 -4.42 4.46 0.82
N SER A 35 -3.43 4.70 -0.05
CA SER A 35 -2.64 5.94 -0.06
C SER A 35 -3.52 7.16 -0.32
N ALA A 36 -4.43 7.11 -1.30
CA ALA A 36 -5.35 8.20 -1.60
C ALA A 36 -6.27 8.52 -0.41
N ALA A 37 -6.79 7.50 0.29
CA ALA A 37 -7.58 7.69 1.50
C ALA A 37 -6.75 8.33 2.63
N SER A 38 -5.49 7.91 2.80
CA SER A 38 -4.56 8.51 3.76
C SER A 38 -4.27 9.98 3.45
N TRP A 39 -4.06 10.32 2.17
CA TRP A 39 -3.81 11.69 1.74
C TRP A 39 -5.05 12.58 1.91
N LEU A 40 -6.24 12.06 1.58
CA LEU A 40 -7.48 12.79 1.80
C LEU A 40 -7.65 13.15 3.28
N LEU A 41 -7.39 12.20 4.18
CA LEU A 41 -7.40 12.44 5.62
C LEU A 41 -6.38 13.51 6.02
N ALA A 42 -5.15 13.42 5.52
CA ALA A 42 -4.11 14.40 5.83
C ALA A 42 -4.45 15.82 5.31
N ILE A 43 -5.07 15.94 4.14
CA ILE A 43 -5.56 17.22 3.60
C ILE A 43 -6.61 17.80 4.55
N ILE A 44 -7.59 16.99 4.99
CA ILE A 44 -8.62 17.43 5.94
C ILE A 44 -7.98 17.92 7.24
N LEU A 45 -7.01 17.18 7.79
CA LEU A 45 -6.32 17.55 9.03
C LEU A 45 -5.48 18.83 8.89
N THR A 46 -4.87 19.04 7.73
CA THR A 46 -4.09 20.25 7.41
C THR A 46 -4.97 21.49 7.39
N PHE A 47 -6.14 21.42 6.74
CA PHE A 47 -7.03 22.57 6.54
C PHE A 47 -8.08 22.76 7.63
N ALA A 48 -8.17 21.85 8.61
CA ALA A 48 -9.04 22.01 9.76
C ALA A 48 -8.68 23.30 10.53
N THR A 49 -9.68 24.08 10.90
CA THR A 49 -9.53 25.31 11.70
C THR A 49 -9.69 25.09 13.20
N THR A 50 -10.16 23.89 13.58
CA THR A 50 -10.32 23.44 14.96
C THR A 50 -9.72 22.05 15.11
N PRO A 51 -9.18 21.70 16.29
CA PRO A 51 -8.64 20.37 16.54
C PRO A 51 -9.78 19.36 16.45
N LEU A 52 -9.70 18.42 15.51
CA LEU A 52 -10.69 17.36 15.33
C LEU A 52 -10.58 16.29 16.43
N TYR A 53 -9.46 16.27 17.15
CA TYR A 53 -9.20 15.37 18.26
C TYR A 53 -8.98 16.12 19.58
N PRO A 54 -10.01 16.77 20.13
CA PRO A 54 -9.88 17.62 21.32
C PRO A 54 -9.51 16.84 22.60
N ALA A 55 -9.73 15.53 22.64
CA ALA A 55 -9.29 14.68 23.74
C ALA A 55 -7.75 14.60 23.86
N GLN A 56 -7.03 14.81 22.76
CA GLN A 56 -5.56 14.81 22.72
C GLN A 56 -4.98 16.09 23.36
N SER A 57 -5.77 17.18 23.38
CA SER A 57 -5.42 18.45 24.02
C SER A 57 -5.47 18.39 25.55
N ALA A 58 -6.29 17.51 26.13
CA ALA A 58 -6.58 17.50 27.57
C ALA A 58 -5.38 17.11 28.45
N GLY A 59 -4.35 16.47 27.88
CA GLY A 59 -3.08 16.12 28.54
C GLY A 59 -1.85 16.72 27.86
N HIS A 60 -2.03 17.73 27.01
CA HIS A 60 -0.95 18.28 26.19
C HIS A 60 -0.07 19.23 27.03
N HIS A 61 1.03 18.71 27.57
CA HIS A 61 2.00 19.46 28.37
C HIS A 61 3.20 20.00 27.56
N GLY A 62 3.14 19.91 26.21
CA GLY A 62 4.29 20.06 25.32
C GLY A 62 4.51 21.42 24.63
N GLY A 63 3.76 22.47 24.98
CA GLY A 63 3.94 23.82 24.42
C GLY A 63 3.42 24.05 22.99
N LEU A 64 3.09 22.99 22.24
CA LEU A 64 2.37 23.08 20.97
C LEU A 64 0.85 23.11 21.20
N SER A 65 0.13 23.85 20.35
CA SER A 65 -1.34 23.76 20.35
C SER A 65 -1.78 22.44 19.73
N ALA A 66 -2.91 21.90 20.17
CA ALA A 66 -3.46 20.66 19.58
C ALA A 66 -3.76 20.80 18.08
N LEU A 67 -4.04 22.03 17.60
CA LEU A 67 -4.20 22.30 16.18
C LEU A 67 -2.87 22.21 15.43
N ALA A 68 -1.80 22.79 15.97
CA ALA A 68 -0.48 22.72 15.35
C ALA A 68 0.06 21.28 15.33
N ASP A 69 -0.13 20.52 16.40
CA ASP A 69 0.24 19.10 16.46
C ASP A 69 -0.50 18.27 15.39
N GLN A 70 -1.81 18.50 15.23
CA GLN A 70 -2.61 17.84 14.19
C GLN A 70 -2.12 18.17 12.77
N GLN A 71 -1.78 19.42 12.49
CA GLN A 71 -1.27 19.84 11.18
C GLN A 71 0.13 19.26 10.91
N LEU A 72 0.99 19.15 11.92
CA LEU A 72 2.26 18.46 11.81
C LEU A 72 2.06 16.96 11.53
N ALA A 73 1.14 16.31 12.25
CA ALA A 73 0.79 14.92 12.00
C ALA A 73 0.28 14.72 10.56
N ALA A 74 -0.52 15.65 10.04
CA ALA A 74 -0.95 15.64 8.64
C ALA A 74 0.22 15.75 7.66
N GLY A 75 1.19 16.62 7.94
CA GLY A 75 2.44 16.71 7.19
C GLY A 75 3.23 15.40 7.19
N VAL A 76 3.31 14.73 8.36
CA VAL A 76 3.97 13.42 8.49
C VAL A 76 3.24 12.33 7.69
N MET A 77 1.91 12.35 7.69
CA MET A 77 1.10 11.44 6.87
C MET A 77 1.36 11.61 5.37
N LEU A 78 1.51 12.85 4.89
CA LEU A 78 1.78 13.16 3.48
C LEU A 78 3.24 12.91 3.06
N GLY A 79 4.21 13.24 3.92
CA GLY A 79 5.63 13.08 3.58
C GLY A 79 6.12 11.65 3.89
N PRO A 80 6.65 11.40 5.09
CA PRO A 80 7.16 10.10 5.51
C PRO A 80 6.19 8.94 5.31
N GLY A 81 4.90 9.12 5.63
CA GLY A 81 3.88 8.07 5.48
C GLY A 81 3.71 7.57 4.04
N SER A 82 3.88 8.47 3.06
CA SER A 82 3.77 8.14 1.64
C SER A 82 4.90 7.27 1.11
N ILE A 83 6.06 7.29 1.77
CA ILE A 83 7.24 6.52 1.33
C ILE A 83 6.94 5.02 1.36
N SER A 84 6.29 4.54 2.42
CA SER A 84 5.92 3.12 2.54
C SER A 84 4.94 2.70 1.44
N TYR A 85 3.93 3.52 1.14
CA TYR A 85 3.00 3.25 0.05
C TYR A 85 3.70 3.24 -1.31
N ALA A 86 4.59 4.21 -1.56
CA ALA A 86 5.34 4.30 -2.81
C ALA A 86 6.20 3.05 -3.06
N ILE A 87 6.98 2.62 -2.06
CA ILE A 87 7.84 1.43 -2.16
C ILE A 87 7.03 0.20 -2.60
N ILE A 88 5.86 0.00 -1.99
CA ILE A 88 5.02 -1.17 -2.24
C ILE A 88 4.36 -1.11 -3.61
N VAL A 89 3.83 0.07 -3.98
CA VAL A 89 3.23 0.29 -5.30
C VAL A 89 4.27 -0.01 -6.38
N PHE A 90 5.48 0.55 -6.27
CA PHE A 90 6.54 0.30 -7.25
C PHE A 90 7.03 -1.14 -7.24
N TYR A 91 7.16 -1.76 -6.07
CA TYR A 91 7.55 -3.17 -5.96
C TYR A 91 6.55 -4.09 -6.67
N TRP A 92 5.26 -3.98 -6.36
CA TRP A 92 4.24 -4.84 -6.96
C TRP A 92 4.00 -4.53 -8.45
N LEU A 93 4.17 -3.27 -8.85
CA LEU A 93 4.13 -2.90 -10.26
C LEU A 93 5.28 -3.55 -11.03
N TYR A 94 6.49 -3.54 -10.47
CA TYR A 94 7.65 -4.24 -11.04
C TYR A 94 7.42 -5.75 -11.14
N VAL A 95 6.92 -6.37 -10.07
CA VAL A 95 6.58 -7.82 -10.08
C VAL A 95 5.54 -8.13 -11.14
N TRP A 96 4.48 -7.31 -11.25
CA TRP A 96 3.44 -7.49 -12.24
C TRP A 96 4.01 -7.41 -13.67
N LEU A 97 4.83 -6.40 -13.98
CA LEU A 97 5.47 -6.27 -15.30
C LEU A 97 6.36 -7.49 -15.63
N GLY A 98 7.06 -8.07 -14.65
CA GLY A 98 7.89 -9.27 -14.86
C GLY A 98 7.11 -10.59 -15.02
N THR A 99 5.83 -10.64 -14.61
CA THR A 99 5.02 -11.86 -14.77
C THR A 99 4.65 -12.16 -16.22
N ASP A 100 4.55 -11.14 -17.07
CA ASP A 100 4.20 -11.30 -18.49
C ASP A 100 5.32 -11.98 -19.29
N ASP A 101 6.58 -11.69 -18.98
CA ASP A 101 7.76 -12.27 -19.64
C ASP A 101 7.94 -13.77 -19.36
N THR A 102 7.54 -14.21 -18.16
CA THR A 102 7.74 -15.59 -17.70
C THR A 102 6.73 -16.56 -18.32
N GLY A 103 5.49 -16.08 -18.56
CA GLY A 103 4.43 -16.86 -19.20
C GLY A 103 4.70 -17.16 -20.68
N GLY A 104 5.30 -16.21 -21.41
CA GLY A 104 5.70 -16.37 -22.80
C GLY A 104 6.78 -17.46 -22.97
N ARG A 105 7.80 -17.46 -22.11
CA ARG A 105 8.91 -18.42 -22.15
C ARG A 105 8.46 -19.85 -21.83
N ARG A 106 7.55 -20.05 -20.87
CA ARG A 106 6.96 -21.37 -20.56
C ARG A 106 6.11 -21.93 -21.70
N ARG A 107 5.31 -21.08 -22.37
CA ARG A 107 4.49 -21.50 -23.52
C ARG A 107 5.32 -21.93 -24.72
N ILE A 108 6.43 -21.23 -25.00
CA ILE A 108 7.33 -21.58 -26.11
C ILE A 108 8.05 -22.91 -25.85
N GLY A 109 8.53 -23.13 -24.61
CA GLY A 109 9.15 -24.41 -24.22
C GLY A 109 8.19 -25.60 -24.36
N ALA A 110 6.95 -25.47 -23.88
CA ALA A 110 5.94 -26.55 -23.96
C ALA A 110 5.55 -26.91 -25.41
N ARG A 111 5.49 -25.93 -26.33
CA ARG A 111 5.21 -26.19 -27.76
C ARG A 111 6.34 -26.94 -28.46
N HIS A 112 7.59 -26.66 -28.12
CA HIS A 112 8.75 -27.39 -28.65
C HIS A 112 8.79 -28.85 -28.18
N SER A 113 8.46 -29.12 -26.91
CA SER A 113 8.42 -30.48 -26.37
C SER A 113 7.31 -31.34 -27.01
N ALA A 114 6.16 -30.74 -27.33
CA ALA A 114 5.05 -31.44 -27.98
C ALA A 114 5.35 -31.85 -29.43
N LEU A 115 6.12 -31.06 -30.18
CA LEU A 115 6.51 -31.36 -31.56
C LEU A 115 7.61 -32.43 -31.65
N GLY A 116 8.49 -32.53 -30.65
CA GLY A 116 9.55 -33.55 -30.59
C GLY A 116 9.07 -34.96 -30.23
N SER A 117 7.86 -35.10 -29.68
CA SER A 117 7.31 -36.38 -29.23
C SER A 117 6.54 -37.16 -30.30
N GLY A 118 6.22 -36.54 -31.45
CA GLY A 118 5.45 -37.17 -32.53
C GLY A 118 6.28 -37.81 -33.65
N ALA A 119 7.61 -37.85 -33.51
CA ALA A 119 8.54 -38.27 -34.56
C ALA A 119 9.25 -39.61 -34.27
N ARG A 120 8.67 -40.50 -33.47
CA ARG A 120 9.20 -41.84 -33.18
C ARG A 120 8.19 -42.92 -33.49
#